data_AF-A0A2A2HBJ5-F1
#
_entry.id   AF-A0A2A2HBJ5-F1
#
_cell.length_a   1.000
_cell.length_b   1.000
_cell.length_c   1.000
_cell.angle_alpha   90.00
_cell.angle_beta   90.00
_cell.angle_gamma   90.00
#
_symmetry.space_group_name_H-M   'P 1'
#
loop_
_entity.id
_entity.type
_entity.pdbx_description
1 polymer ?
#
loop_
_entity_poly.entity_id
_entity_poly.type
_entity_poly.pdbx_seq_one_letter_code
_entity_poly.pdbx_strand_id
1 'polypeptide(L)'
;MKLKKKLEIIEIDDILTVNNSYLSDNLNHYMKSMLFNLRIIFRHNIDDNLEDLIKFYYKIEDILTKNIKLENEDIKKLITQTTKITLNTTNVHGISIIYENTAKLIDALYNELKTHTHPVAFNELINILNNTTDENTKISIIKLLESNFTLEYQQYLARINL
;
A
#
# COMPACT_ATOMS: atom_id res chain seq x y z
N MET A 1 -16.23 -8.16 -30.71
CA MET A 1 -15.38 -6.95 -30.84
C MET A 1 -14.12 -7.19 -30.01
N LYS A 2 -13.01 -7.60 -30.66
CA LYS A 2 -11.74 -7.87 -29.96
C LYS A 2 -11.23 -6.54 -29.40
N LEU A 3 -11.01 -6.47 -28.08
CA LEU A 3 -10.33 -5.36 -27.41
C LEU A 3 -8.86 -5.34 -27.88
N LYS A 4 -8.65 -4.83 -29.09
CA LYS A 4 -7.34 -4.50 -29.63
C LYS A 4 -6.94 -3.11 -29.14
N LYS A 5 -7.14 -2.84 -27.84
CA LYS A 5 -6.28 -1.85 -27.19
C LYS A 5 -4.93 -2.55 -27.11
N LYS A 6 -4.11 -2.36 -28.13
CA LYS A 6 -2.67 -2.24 -27.90
C LYS A 6 -2.62 -1.32 -26.67
N LEU A 7 -2.19 -1.82 -25.51
CA LEU A 7 -1.65 -0.91 -24.53
C LEU A 7 -0.56 -0.19 -25.32
N GLU A 8 -0.88 1.01 -25.82
CA GLU A 8 0.15 1.93 -26.25
C GLU A 8 0.94 2.11 -24.98
N ILE A 9 2.09 1.44 -24.94
CA ILE A 9 3.00 1.57 -23.84
C ILE A 9 3.57 2.96 -24.04
N ILE A 10 2.83 3.92 -23.53
CA ILE A 10 3.28 5.26 -23.20
C ILE A 10 4.66 5.07 -22.56
N GLU A 11 5.60 5.93 -22.91
CA GLU A 11 7.01 5.78 -22.57
C GLU A 11 7.19 5.37 -21.09
N ILE A 12 8.19 4.54 -20.82
CA ILE A 12 8.49 4.07 -19.46
C ILE A 12 8.63 5.26 -18.50
N ASP A 13 9.14 6.37 -19.02
CA ASP A 13 9.40 7.61 -18.30
C ASP A 13 8.13 8.27 -17.75
N ASP A 14 6.98 8.09 -18.40
CA ASP A 14 5.71 8.66 -17.95
C ASP A 14 5.28 8.09 -16.59
N ILE A 15 5.61 6.83 -16.28
CA ILE A 15 5.34 6.25 -14.96
C ILE A 15 6.17 6.94 -13.87
N LEU A 16 7.38 7.39 -14.20
CA LEU A 16 8.24 8.05 -13.20
C LEU A 16 7.65 9.39 -12.76
N THR A 17 6.88 10.04 -13.64
CA THR A 17 6.27 11.35 -13.39
C THR A 17 4.94 11.30 -12.63
N VAL A 18 4.21 10.18 -12.64
CA VAL A 18 2.93 10.09 -11.92
C VAL A 18 3.18 9.99 -10.43
N ASN A 19 2.45 10.76 -9.62
CA ASN A 19 2.59 10.75 -8.17
C ASN A 19 1.28 11.17 -7.51
N ASN A 20 0.87 10.46 -6.47
CA ASN A 20 -0.29 10.79 -5.67
C ASN A 20 0.15 11.45 -4.36
N SER A 21 -0.25 12.70 -4.14
CA SER A 21 0.12 13.51 -2.98
C SER A 21 -0.54 13.05 -1.67
N TYR A 22 -1.57 12.20 -1.74
CA TYR A 22 -2.25 11.65 -0.56
C TYR A 22 -1.62 10.34 -0.06
N LEU A 23 -0.69 9.75 -0.81
CA LEU A 23 -0.06 8.48 -0.46
C LEU A 23 1.38 8.73 0.00
N SER A 24 1.90 7.85 0.86
CA SER A 24 3.32 7.89 1.22
C SER A 24 4.23 7.73 -0.01
N ASP A 25 5.45 8.25 0.07
CA ASP A 25 6.47 8.06 -0.98
C ASP A 25 6.73 6.57 -1.24
N ASN A 26 6.69 5.76 -0.18
CA ASN A 26 6.88 4.32 -0.25
C ASN A 26 5.76 3.64 -1.05
N LEU A 27 4.49 3.98 -0.79
CA LEU A 27 3.37 3.43 -1.55
C LEU A 27 3.38 3.92 -3.01
N ASN A 28 3.66 5.20 -3.23
CA ASN A 28 3.87 5.75 -4.57
C ASN A 28 4.93 4.96 -5.34
N HIS A 29 6.10 4.71 -4.72
CA HIS A 29 7.19 3.97 -5.32
C HIS A 29 6.75 2.56 -5.78
N TYR A 30 6.12 1.77 -4.89
CA TYR A 30 5.73 0.41 -5.25
C TYR A 30 4.55 0.33 -6.22
N MET A 31 3.65 1.31 -6.22
CA MET A 31 2.62 1.45 -7.25
C MET A 31 3.24 1.73 -8.62
N LYS A 32 4.22 2.64 -8.71
CA LYS A 32 4.95 2.91 -9.96
C LYS A 32 5.73 1.69 -10.44
N SER A 33 6.44 1.01 -9.53
CA SER A 33 7.12 -0.25 -9.82
C SER A 33 6.15 -1.31 -10.36
N MET A 34 4.93 -1.36 -9.81
CA MET A 34 3.89 -2.28 -10.29
C MET A 34 3.43 -1.95 -11.72
N LEU A 35 3.17 -0.67 -12.02
CA LEU A 35 2.83 -0.26 -13.38
C LEU A 35 3.94 -0.62 -14.38
N PHE A 36 5.20 -0.41 -13.98
CA PHE A 36 6.35 -0.75 -14.81
C PHE A 36 6.42 -2.26 -15.10
N ASN A 37 6.32 -3.08 -14.06
CA ASN A 37 6.36 -4.53 -14.19
C ASN A 37 5.18 -5.07 -15.00
N LEU A 38 3.97 -4.55 -14.80
CA LEU A 38 2.79 -4.93 -15.60
C LEU A 38 2.99 -4.60 -17.09
N ARG A 39 3.61 -3.46 -17.43
CA ARG A 39 3.95 -3.14 -18.82
C ARG A 39 4.94 -4.14 -19.42
N ILE A 40 5.95 -4.58 -18.67
CA ILE A 40 6.88 -5.63 -19.12
C ILE A 40 6.11 -6.93 -19.40
N ILE A 41 5.21 -7.33 -18.49
CA ILE A 41 4.39 -8.52 -18.66
C ILE A 41 3.53 -8.42 -19.92
N PHE A 42 2.82 -7.31 -20.13
CA PHE A 42 1.97 -7.12 -21.30
C PHE A 42 2.76 -7.17 -22.63
N ARG A 43 4.03 -6.76 -22.65
CA ARG A 43 4.89 -6.87 -23.85
C ARG A 43 5.23 -8.30 -24.23
N HIS A 44 5.41 -9.18 -23.25
CA HIS A 44 5.88 -10.55 -23.47
C HIS A 44 4.75 -11.58 -23.56
N ASN A 45 3.51 -11.15 -23.26
CA ASN A 45 2.33 -12.02 -23.17
C ASN A 45 1.19 -11.44 -24.02
N ILE A 46 1.50 -10.92 -25.22
CA ILE A 46 0.57 -10.18 -26.09
C ILE A 46 -0.63 -11.05 -26.53
N ASP A 47 -0.40 -12.35 -26.72
CA ASP A 47 -1.43 -13.30 -27.18
C ASP A 47 -2.23 -13.92 -26.04
N ASP A 48 -1.89 -13.61 -24.79
CA ASP A 48 -2.55 -14.16 -23.60
C ASP A 48 -3.75 -13.32 -23.14
N ASN A 49 -4.72 -13.98 -22.51
CA ASN A 49 -5.83 -13.28 -21.88
C ASN A 49 -5.43 -12.74 -20.50
N LEU A 50 -5.05 -11.46 -20.45
CA LEU A 50 -4.57 -10.78 -19.24
C LEU A 50 -5.58 -9.78 -18.66
N GLU A 51 -6.87 -10.00 -18.86
CA GLU A 51 -7.92 -9.02 -18.53
C GLU A 51 -7.85 -8.52 -17.08
N ASP A 52 -7.61 -9.41 -16.11
CA ASP A 52 -7.52 -9.04 -14.69
C ASP A 52 -6.29 -8.17 -14.39
N LEU A 53 -5.14 -8.48 -14.99
CA LEU A 53 -3.93 -7.67 -14.86
C LEU A 53 -4.11 -6.30 -15.51
N ILE A 54 -4.80 -6.23 -16.64
CA ILE A 54 -5.11 -4.97 -17.33
C ILE A 54 -6.04 -4.10 -16.48
N LYS A 55 -7.10 -4.69 -15.89
CA LYS A 55 -7.99 -3.96 -14.98
C LYS A 55 -7.23 -3.43 -13.76
N PHE A 56 -6.31 -4.23 -13.22
CA PHE A 56 -5.49 -3.81 -12.09
C PHE A 56 -4.48 -2.71 -12.46
N TYR A 57 -3.86 -2.80 -13.64
CA TYR A 57 -3.00 -1.75 -14.19
C TYR A 57 -3.72 -0.40 -14.21
N TYR A 58 -4.90 -0.34 -14.84
CA TYR A 58 -5.66 0.90 -14.94
C TYR A 58 -6.13 1.40 -13.57
N LYS A 59 -6.41 0.51 -12.62
CA LYS A 59 -6.75 0.92 -11.26
C LYS A 59 -5.57 1.64 -10.59
N ILE A 60 -4.36 1.10 -10.66
CA ILE A 60 -3.17 1.74 -10.07
C ILE A 60 -2.86 3.04 -10.80
N GLU A 61 -2.93 3.04 -12.13
CA GLU A 61 -2.70 4.23 -12.96
C GLU A 61 -3.68 5.35 -12.60
N ASP A 62 -4.97 5.04 -12.45
CA ASP A 62 -5.99 6.01 -12.03
C ASP A 62 -5.70 6.57 -10.64
N ILE A 63 -5.31 5.72 -9.68
CA ILE A 63 -4.97 6.17 -8.33
C ILE A 63 -3.82 7.17 -8.38
N LEU A 64 -2.76 6.89 -9.14
CA LEU A 64 -1.58 7.74 -9.23
C LEU A 64 -1.85 9.03 -10.02
N THR A 65 -2.50 8.93 -11.18
CA THR A 65 -2.67 10.06 -12.12
C THR A 65 -3.78 11.02 -11.70
N LYS A 66 -4.90 10.50 -11.18
CA LYS A 66 -6.06 11.31 -10.76
C LYS A 66 -5.94 11.80 -9.32
N ASN A 67 -4.81 11.52 -8.67
CA ASN A 67 -4.54 11.90 -7.28
C ASN A 67 -5.67 11.44 -6.33
N ILE A 68 -6.12 10.19 -6.48
CA ILE A 68 -7.25 9.65 -5.73
C ILE A 68 -6.83 9.42 -4.27
N LYS A 69 -7.48 10.10 -3.34
CA LYS A 69 -7.33 9.79 -1.92
C LYS A 69 -7.93 8.42 -1.62
N LEU A 70 -7.16 7.54 -0.99
CA LEU A 70 -7.61 6.20 -0.60
C LEU A 70 -8.08 6.22 0.85
N GLU A 71 -9.31 5.77 1.10
CA GLU A 71 -9.78 5.51 2.45
C GLU A 71 -9.39 4.10 2.92
N ASN A 72 -9.52 3.81 4.22
CA ASN A 72 -9.17 2.50 4.80
C ASN A 72 -9.81 1.32 4.04
N GLU A 73 -11.08 1.46 3.62
CA GLU A 73 -11.76 0.41 2.85
C GLU A 73 -11.21 0.26 1.42
N ASP A 74 -10.74 1.35 0.80
CA ASP A 74 -10.10 1.28 -0.53
C ASP A 74 -8.74 0.61 -0.46
N ILE A 75 -7.97 0.89 0.60
CA ILE A 75 -6.69 0.24 0.88
C ILE A 75 -6.91 -1.26 1.09
N LYS A 76 -7.87 -1.67 1.94
CA LYS A 76 -8.22 -3.10 2.15
C LYS A 76 -8.65 -3.80 0.86
N LYS A 77 -9.47 -3.13 0.03
CA LYS A 77 -9.86 -3.66 -1.29
C LYS A 77 -8.65 -3.82 -2.20
N LEU A 78 -7.71 -2.88 -2.18
CA LEU A 78 -6.51 -2.93 -3.01
C LEU A 78 -5.54 -4.03 -2.55
N ILE A 79 -5.38 -4.25 -1.24
CA ILE A 79 -4.65 -5.41 -0.69
C ILE A 79 -5.27 -6.70 -1.21
N THR A 80 -6.60 -6.85 -1.05
CA THR A 80 -7.33 -8.05 -1.49
C THR A 80 -7.14 -8.32 -2.99
N GLN A 81 -7.18 -7.28 -3.82
CA GLN A 81 -6.97 -7.40 -5.26
C GLN A 81 -5.52 -7.77 -5.61
N THR A 82 -4.54 -7.16 -4.96
CA THR A 82 -3.11 -7.47 -5.15
C THR A 82 -2.81 -8.92 -4.78
N THR A 83 -3.39 -9.41 -3.68
CA THR A 83 -3.31 -10.83 -3.29
C THR A 83 -3.97 -11.75 -4.30
N LYS A 84 -5.17 -11.41 -4.80
CA LYS A 84 -5.86 -12.20 -5.83
C LYS A 84 -5.05 -12.34 -7.11
N ILE A 85 -4.38 -11.29 -7.54
CA ILE A 85 -3.48 -11.34 -8.70
C ILE A 85 -2.34 -12.31 -8.47
N THR A 86 -1.73 -12.27 -7.28
CA THR A 86 -0.65 -13.20 -6.92
C THR A 86 -1.12 -14.66 -6.94
N LEU A 87 -2.35 -14.93 -6.49
CA LEU A 87 -2.88 -16.29 -6.41
C LEU A 87 -3.43 -16.83 -7.73
N ASN A 88 -4.03 -15.98 -8.55
CA ASN A 88 -4.78 -16.40 -9.74
C ASN A 88 -3.97 -16.28 -11.04
N THR A 89 -2.87 -15.54 -11.05
CA THR A 89 -2.07 -15.36 -12.26
C THR A 89 -1.11 -16.53 -12.41
N THR A 90 -1.52 -17.55 -13.17
CA THR A 90 -0.70 -18.71 -13.51
C THR A 90 -0.41 -18.72 -15.01
N ASN A 91 0.72 -19.30 -15.43
CA ASN A 91 1.12 -19.45 -16.84
C ASN A 91 1.44 -18.14 -17.60
N VAL A 92 1.81 -17.07 -16.91
CA VAL A 92 2.30 -15.83 -17.53
C VAL A 92 3.82 -15.84 -17.57
N HIS A 93 4.42 -15.56 -18.73
CA HIS A 93 5.86 -15.42 -18.87
C HIS A 93 6.38 -14.24 -18.05
N GLY A 94 7.40 -14.47 -17.22
CA GLY A 94 7.98 -13.45 -16.34
C GLY A 94 7.18 -13.18 -15.06
N ILE A 95 6.22 -14.04 -14.70
CA ILE A 95 5.33 -13.80 -13.55
C ILE A 95 6.06 -13.64 -12.19
N SER A 96 7.26 -14.19 -12.04
CA SER A 96 8.07 -14.02 -10.83
C SER A 96 8.37 -12.54 -10.50
N ILE A 97 8.50 -11.69 -11.53
CA ILE A 97 8.70 -10.24 -11.39
C ILE A 97 7.48 -9.59 -10.73
N ILE A 98 6.28 -10.10 -11.01
CA ILE A 98 5.05 -9.62 -10.38
C ILE A 98 5.00 -10.08 -8.92
N TYR A 99 5.36 -11.33 -8.61
CA TYR A 99 5.27 -11.85 -7.23
C TYR A 99 6.12 -11.10 -6.22
N GLU A 100 7.37 -10.77 -6.56
CA GLU A 100 8.21 -9.99 -5.65
C GLU A 100 7.61 -8.60 -5.43
N ASN A 101 7.10 -7.98 -6.50
CA ASN A 101 6.57 -6.64 -6.43
C ASN A 101 5.17 -6.59 -5.78
N THR A 102 4.36 -7.63 -5.88
CA THR A 102 3.08 -7.73 -5.17
C THR A 102 3.31 -7.84 -3.68
N ALA A 103 4.30 -8.61 -3.22
CA ALA A 103 4.65 -8.70 -1.81
C ALA A 103 5.05 -7.33 -1.24
N LYS A 104 5.92 -6.61 -1.96
CA LYS A 104 6.35 -5.24 -1.59
C LYS A 104 5.19 -4.23 -1.58
N LEU A 105 4.31 -4.30 -2.59
CA LEU A 105 3.12 -3.44 -2.66
C LEU A 105 2.13 -3.74 -1.52
N ILE A 106 1.92 -5.02 -1.19
CA ILE A 106 1.05 -5.43 -0.08
C ILE A 106 1.59 -4.89 1.24
N ASP A 107 2.89 -5.02 1.49
CA ASP A 107 3.52 -4.48 2.70
C ASP A 107 3.37 -2.96 2.79
N ALA A 108 3.61 -2.24 1.69
CA ALA A 108 3.40 -0.80 1.62
C ALA A 108 1.94 -0.40 1.89
N LEU A 109 0.97 -1.15 1.38
CA LEU A 109 -0.45 -0.91 1.63
C LEU A 109 -0.84 -1.18 3.09
N TYR A 110 -0.27 -2.19 3.73
CA TYR A 110 -0.49 -2.42 5.18
C TYR A 110 0.08 -1.30 6.03
N ASN A 111 1.27 -0.80 5.67
CA ASN A 111 1.87 0.34 6.35
C ASN A 111 1.01 1.60 6.18
N GLU A 112 0.50 1.85 4.97
CA GLU A 112 -0.43 2.94 4.71
C GLU A 112 -1.74 2.79 5.49
N LEU A 113 -2.26 1.57 5.64
CA LEU A 113 -3.45 1.34 6.46
C LEU A 113 -3.18 1.59 7.95
N LYS A 114 -1.99 1.21 8.44
CA LYS A 114 -1.57 1.43 9.83
C LYS A 114 -1.48 2.93 10.14
N THR A 115 -0.90 3.73 9.24
CA THR A 115 -0.80 5.19 9.43
C THR A 115 -2.16 5.87 9.43
N HIS A 116 -3.10 5.45 8.57
CA HIS A 116 -4.46 5.98 8.60
C HIS A 116 -5.23 5.60 9.87
N THR A 117 -4.99 4.41 10.42
CA THR A 117 -5.66 3.95 11.64
C THR A 117 -5.04 4.58 12.90
N HIS A 118 -3.75 4.90 12.83
CA HIS A 118 -2.97 5.44 13.94
C HIS A 118 -2.20 6.68 13.50
N PRO A 119 -2.90 7.83 13.35
CA PRO A 119 -2.29 9.05 12.81
C PRO A 119 -1.25 9.67 13.76
N VAL A 120 -1.31 9.36 15.05
CA VAL A 120 -0.31 9.76 16.05
C VAL A 120 0.63 8.59 16.28
N ALA A 121 1.93 8.82 16.11
CA ALA A 121 2.91 7.76 16.29
C ALA A 121 2.95 7.32 17.77
N PHE A 122 3.15 6.02 18.01
CA PHE A 122 3.29 5.47 19.36
C PHE A 122 4.28 6.27 20.23
N ASN A 123 5.44 6.61 19.68
CA ASN A 123 6.47 7.38 20.38
C ASN A 123 6.02 8.78 20.77
N GLU A 124 5.17 9.43 19.98
CA GLU A 124 4.61 10.74 20.31
C GLU A 124 3.63 10.63 21.47
N LEU A 125 2.77 9.61 21.47
CA LEU A 125 1.86 9.34 22.58
C LEU A 125 2.62 9.05 23.88
N ILE A 126 3.70 8.26 23.82
CA ILE A 126 4.59 8.02 24.97
C ILE A 126 5.25 9.32 25.44
N ASN A 127 5.73 10.15 24.50
CA ASN A 127 6.34 11.43 24.83
C ASN A 127 5.33 12.36 25.53
N ILE A 128 4.09 12.43 25.05
CA ILE A 128 3.04 13.24 25.70
C ILE A 128 2.70 12.65 27.07
N LEU A 129 2.56 11.31 27.19
CA LEU A 129 2.26 10.63 28.44
C LEU A 129 3.30 10.93 29.53
N ASN A 130 4.59 10.90 29.16
CA ASN A 130 5.70 11.10 30.09
C ASN A 130 5.89 12.56 30.51
N ASN A 131 5.49 13.52 29.67
CA ASN A 131 5.72 14.95 29.91
C ASN A 131 4.48 15.71 30.37
N THR A 132 3.28 15.14 30.27
CA THR A 132 2.06 15.81 30.72
C THR A 132 1.88 15.69 32.23
N THR A 133 1.44 16.77 32.88
CA THR A 133 1.05 16.78 34.29
C THR A 133 -0.46 16.64 34.49
N ASP A 134 -1.25 16.70 33.42
CA ASP A 134 -2.70 16.56 33.49
C ASP A 134 -3.13 15.09 33.55
N GLU A 135 -3.67 14.67 34.70
CA GLU A 135 -4.06 13.29 34.96
C GLU A 135 -5.18 12.80 34.01
N ASN A 136 -6.10 13.68 33.60
CA ASN A 136 -7.14 13.31 32.64
C ASN A 136 -6.56 12.99 31.25
N THR A 137 -5.58 13.78 30.82
CA THR A 137 -4.82 13.55 29.59
C THR A 137 -4.02 12.26 29.69
N LYS A 138 -3.34 11.97 30.83
CA LYS A 138 -2.64 10.68 31.03
C LYS A 138 -3.58 9.50 30.88
N ILE A 139 -4.73 9.51 31.57
CA ILE A 139 -5.73 8.45 31.50
C ILE A 139 -6.21 8.25 30.05
N SER A 140 -6.46 9.35 29.33
CA SER A 140 -6.92 9.29 27.94
C SER A 140 -5.87 8.68 27.01
N ILE A 141 -4.60 9.05 27.18
CA ILE A 141 -3.49 8.52 26.39
C ILE A 141 -3.24 7.04 26.70
N ILE A 142 -3.29 6.64 27.97
CA ILE A 142 -3.15 5.22 28.36
C ILE A 142 -4.23 4.38 27.67
N LYS A 143 -5.49 4.81 27.71
CA LYS A 143 -6.59 4.11 27.02
C LYS A 143 -6.36 3.99 25.51
N LEU A 144 -5.83 5.04 24.88
CA LEU A 144 -5.48 5.01 23.45
C LEU A 144 -4.35 4.02 23.17
N LEU A 145 -3.30 4.00 23.99
CA LEU A 145 -2.18 3.08 23.89
C LEU A 145 -2.61 1.62 24.09
N GLU A 146 -3.43 1.34 25.09
CA GLU A 146 -3.95 0.00 25.37
C GLU A 146 -4.83 -0.56 24.25
N SER A 147 -5.66 0.30 23.64
CA SER A 147 -6.61 -0.11 22.60
C SER A 147 -6.00 -0.19 21.19
N ASN A 148 -5.02 0.66 20.88
CA ASN A 148 -4.50 0.82 19.52
C ASN A 148 -3.06 0.36 19.34
N PHE A 149 -2.30 0.22 20.42
CA PHE A 149 -0.87 -0.12 20.41
C PHE A 149 -0.54 -1.18 21.45
N THR A 150 -1.42 -2.16 21.64
CA THR A 150 -1.37 -3.11 22.77
C THR A 150 -0.01 -3.78 22.91
N LEU A 151 0.57 -4.27 21.82
CA LEU A 151 1.87 -4.95 21.85
C LEU A 151 3.02 -3.98 22.14
N GLU A 152 3.08 -2.85 21.42
CA GLU A 152 4.10 -1.82 21.62
C GLU A 152 4.04 -1.25 23.04
N TYR A 153 2.84 -1.02 23.59
CA TYR A 153 2.66 -0.52 24.95
C TYR A 153 3.06 -1.55 26.01
N GLN A 154 2.73 -2.83 25.83
CA GLN A 154 3.20 -3.90 26.72
C GLN A 154 4.74 -4.00 26.73
N GLN A 155 5.38 -3.88 25.57
CA GLN A 155 6.85 -3.85 25.48
C GLN A 155 7.44 -2.62 26.18
N TYR A 156 6.80 -1.45 26.05
CA TYR A 156 7.20 -0.25 26.78
C TYR A 156 7.11 -0.45 28.30
N LEU A 157 5.97 -0.96 28.79
CA LEU A 157 5.77 -1.26 30.22
C LEU A 157 6.82 -2.24 30.75
N ALA A 158 7.18 -3.27 29.98
CA ALA A 158 8.22 -4.21 30.36
C ALA A 158 9.61 -3.56 30.48
N ARG A 159 9.91 -2.53 29.68
CA ARG A 159 11.21 -1.81 29.71
C ARG A 159 11.33 -0.85 30.88
N ILE A 160 10.24 -0.21 31.31
CA ILE A 160 10.26 0.76 32.41
C ILE A 160 10.11 0.12 33.80
N ASN A 161 9.63 -1.13 33.85
CA ASN A 161 9.51 -1.92 35.09
C ASN A 161 10.77 -2.77 35.39
N LEU A 162 11.87 -2.55 34.66
CA LEU A 162 13.22 -3.11 34.89
C LEU A 162 14.13 -2.02 35.47
#